data_AF-A0A654BYD3-F1
#
_entry.id   AF-A0A654BYD3-F1
#
_cell.length_a   1.000
_cell.length_b   1.000
_cell.length_c   1.000
_cell.angle_alpha   90.00
_cell.angle_beta   90.00
_cell.angle_gamma   90.00
#
_symmetry.space_group_name_H-M   'P 1'
#
loop_
_entity.id
_entity.type
_entity.pdbx_description
1 polymer ?
#
loop_
_entity_poly.entity_id
_entity_poly.type
_entity_poly.pdbx_seq_one_letter_code
_entity_poly.pdbx_strand_id
1 'polypeptide(L)'
;MSNKTNPIDAILSQHSIMLLDGALATELEAHGCNLDDPLWSARVLLENPELIYQVHSDYFRAGADCAMTASYQATISGFSARGIQEQEALELIKKTVLLARRARDDFWKENTQTNRPKPLVVASVGPYGAYLADGSEYVGNYGVTDKTLADFHRSRMSALIEAGADLLAFETIPSLQEARVLNTLLREFPETYAWLSFSLKNEKEISEGMKLVECARAFEKSEQIVAIGINCAPVTVVTGAIQELRANTKKPIIVYPNSGETYNPETKTWHGHEQCNALDIQSEEWYQAGARLIGGCCRTTPYHIEEISNKWRSSEFFYSNEAKQ
;
A
#
# COMPACT_ATOMS: atom_id res chain seq x y z
N MET A 1 8.43 4.00 -27.84
CA MET A 1 7.97 3.34 -26.60
C MET A 1 8.98 3.73 -25.55
N SER A 2 8.57 4.52 -24.56
CA SER A 2 9.47 4.88 -23.46
C SER A 2 9.74 3.60 -22.70
N ASN A 3 10.98 3.13 -22.62
CA ASN A 3 11.32 2.03 -21.71
C ASN A 3 11.24 2.59 -20.28
N LYS A 4 10.03 2.75 -19.74
CA LYS A 4 9.85 3.14 -18.35
C LYS A 4 10.34 1.99 -17.50
N THR A 5 11.49 2.17 -16.85
CA THR A 5 12.06 1.17 -15.93
C THR A 5 11.06 0.89 -14.81
N ASN A 6 10.91 -0.37 -14.41
CA ASN A 6 10.16 -0.75 -13.22
C ASN A 6 10.72 0.03 -12.01
N PRO A 7 9.92 0.92 -11.37
CA PRO A 7 10.40 1.78 -10.29
C PRO A 7 10.80 1.00 -9.04
N ILE A 8 10.20 -0.18 -8.80
CA ILE A 8 10.58 -1.07 -7.69
C ILE A 8 11.96 -1.68 -7.95
N ASP A 9 12.18 -2.21 -9.16
CA ASP A 9 13.49 -2.80 -9.52
C ASP A 9 14.61 -1.75 -9.47
N ALA A 10 14.32 -0.50 -9.81
CA ALA A 10 15.28 0.59 -9.70
C ALA A 10 15.80 0.74 -8.25
N ILE A 11 14.92 0.64 -7.26
CA ILE A 11 15.29 0.67 -5.83
C ILE A 11 15.99 -0.63 -5.42
N LEU A 12 15.40 -1.78 -5.73
CA LEU A 12 15.91 -3.09 -5.30
C LEU A 12 17.24 -3.49 -5.96
N SER A 13 17.63 -2.83 -7.05
CA SER A 13 18.94 -3.00 -7.68
C SER A 13 20.09 -2.38 -6.87
N GLN A 14 19.78 -1.46 -5.95
CA GLN A 14 20.76 -0.72 -5.14
C GLN A 14 20.59 -0.98 -3.64
N HIS A 15 19.40 -1.42 -3.23
CA HIS A 15 19.05 -1.65 -1.84
C HIS A 15 18.42 -3.03 -1.65
N SER A 16 18.74 -3.70 -0.54
CA SER A 16 18.21 -5.03 -0.22
C SER A 16 16.69 -5.06 -0.07
N ILE A 17 16.12 -3.95 0.41
CA ILE A 17 14.69 -3.74 0.56
C ILE A 17 14.29 -2.33 0.12
N MET A 18 13.01 -2.17 -0.20
CA MET A 18 12.31 -0.89 -0.33
C MET A 18 11.40 -0.71 0.88
N LEU A 19 11.53 0.42 1.57
CA LEU A 19 10.75 0.77 2.76
C LEU A 19 9.45 1.45 2.34
N LEU A 20 8.32 0.90 2.78
CA LEU A 20 7.02 1.54 2.61
C LEU A 20 6.74 2.47 3.80
N ASP A 21 5.69 3.29 3.68
CA ASP A 21 5.18 4.09 4.79
C ASP A 21 4.29 3.26 5.74
N GLY A 22 3.57 3.94 6.62
CA GLY A 22 2.67 3.36 7.61
C GLY A 22 1.22 3.85 7.47
N ALA A 23 0.43 3.73 8.54
CA ALA A 23 -0.96 4.18 8.53
C ALA A 23 -1.09 5.71 8.38
N LEU A 24 -1.83 6.13 7.36
CA LEU A 24 -2.25 7.52 7.22
C LEU A 24 -3.30 7.91 8.27
N ALA A 25 -4.27 7.04 8.53
CA ALA A 25 -5.39 7.32 9.44
C ALA A 25 -4.91 7.59 10.88
N THR A 26 -4.00 6.75 11.37
CA THR A 26 -3.45 6.86 12.75
C THR A 26 -2.74 8.20 12.97
N GLU A 27 -1.96 8.67 11.99
CA GLU A 27 -1.28 9.95 12.08
C GLU A 27 -2.24 11.14 11.95
N LEU A 28 -3.25 11.05 11.09
CA LEU A 28 -4.28 12.09 11.01
C LEU A 28 -5.07 12.23 12.32
N GLU A 29 -5.37 11.13 13.00
CA GLU A 29 -5.97 11.15 14.34
C GLU A 29 -5.01 11.79 15.37
N ALA A 30 -3.72 11.47 15.32
CA ALA A 30 -2.70 12.09 16.18
C ALA A 30 -2.58 13.61 15.95
N HIS A 31 -2.85 14.08 14.73
CA HIS A 31 -2.97 15.50 14.38
C HIS A 31 -4.34 16.12 14.70
N GLY A 32 -5.24 15.38 15.35
CA GLY A 32 -6.52 15.87 15.84
C GLY A 32 -7.68 15.77 14.84
N CYS A 33 -7.52 15.05 13.72
CA CYS A 33 -8.64 14.76 12.83
C CYS A 33 -9.59 13.75 13.51
N ASN A 34 -10.89 14.07 13.50
CA ASN A 34 -11.90 13.04 13.70
C ASN A 34 -11.99 12.22 12.42
N LEU A 35 -11.91 10.88 12.49
CA LEU A 35 -12.04 9.97 11.36
C LEU A 35 -13.28 9.05 11.46
N ASP A 36 -14.24 9.33 12.34
CA ASP A 36 -15.52 8.61 12.41
C ASP A 36 -16.44 9.01 11.24
N ASP A 37 -16.02 8.66 10.05
CA ASP A 37 -16.71 8.85 8.79
C ASP A 37 -16.25 7.76 7.80
N PRO A 38 -17.16 7.01 7.14
CA PRO A 38 -16.77 5.99 6.16
C PRO A 38 -15.93 6.52 4.98
N LEU A 39 -15.92 7.83 4.76
CA LEU A 39 -15.11 8.54 3.77
C LEU A 39 -14.20 9.56 4.47
N TRP A 40 -13.65 9.21 5.64
CA TRP A 40 -12.78 10.10 6.41
C TRP A 40 -11.65 10.70 5.57
N SER A 41 -11.08 9.95 4.63
CA SER A 41 -10.02 10.45 3.75
C SER A 41 -10.51 11.55 2.81
N ALA A 42 -11.73 11.42 2.29
CA ALA A 42 -12.41 12.46 1.53
C ALA A 42 -12.64 13.73 2.37
N ARG A 43 -13.11 13.56 3.62
CA ARG A 43 -13.32 14.68 4.54
C ARG A 43 -12.03 15.44 4.82
N VAL A 44 -10.96 14.73 5.21
CA VAL A 44 -9.66 15.35 5.50
C VAL A 44 -9.11 16.04 4.26
N LEU A 45 -9.28 15.48 3.06
CA LEU A 45 -8.82 16.09 1.82
C LEU A 45 -9.53 17.42 1.49
N LEU A 46 -10.79 17.55 1.88
CA LEU A 46 -11.60 18.76 1.70
C LEU A 46 -11.28 19.80 2.78
N GLU A 47 -11.25 19.39 4.04
CA GLU A 47 -11.16 20.28 5.19
C GLU A 47 -9.72 20.64 5.55
N ASN A 48 -8.81 19.66 5.53
CA ASN A 48 -7.44 19.78 6.03
C ASN A 48 -6.39 19.08 5.13
N PRO A 49 -6.32 19.41 3.81
CA PRO A 49 -5.39 18.75 2.88
C PRO A 49 -3.92 18.89 3.27
N GLU A 50 -3.57 19.96 3.98
CA GLU A 50 -2.20 20.20 4.46
C GLU A 50 -1.75 19.17 5.50
N LEU A 51 -2.68 18.58 6.27
CA LEU A 51 -2.33 17.49 7.19
C LEU A 51 -1.92 16.22 6.44
N ILE A 52 -2.54 15.92 5.30
CA ILE A 52 -2.13 14.78 4.45
C ILE A 52 -0.69 15.00 3.94
N TYR A 53 -0.38 16.22 3.49
CA TYR A 53 1.00 16.57 3.11
C TYR A 53 1.98 16.44 4.28
N GLN A 54 1.59 16.88 5.48
CA GLN A 54 2.42 16.80 6.67
C GLN A 54 2.74 15.34 7.01
N VAL A 55 1.72 14.47 7.05
CA VAL A 55 1.92 13.04 7.34
C VAL A 55 2.83 12.38 6.29
N HIS A 56 2.64 12.64 5.00
CA HIS A 56 3.57 12.13 3.97
C HIS A 56 5.00 12.64 4.18
N SER A 57 5.16 13.92 4.54
CA SER A 57 6.47 14.49 4.85
C SER A 57 7.13 13.81 6.04
N ASP A 58 6.34 13.46 7.06
CA ASP A 58 6.84 12.80 8.28
C ASP A 58 7.28 11.36 8.00
N TYR A 59 6.55 10.61 7.17
CA TYR A 59 7.01 9.29 6.70
C TYR A 59 8.28 9.35 5.85
N PHE A 60 8.41 10.35 4.96
CA PHE A 60 9.65 10.53 4.22
C PHE A 60 10.83 10.86 5.13
N ARG A 61 10.63 11.70 6.15
CA ARG A 61 11.66 11.99 7.17
C ARG A 61 12.04 10.75 7.97
N ALA A 62 11.07 9.93 8.34
CA ALA A 62 11.30 8.68 9.08
C ALA A 62 12.13 7.65 8.30
N GLY A 63 12.03 7.62 6.97
CA GLY A 63 12.82 6.67 6.19
C GLY A 63 12.11 6.03 5.01
N ALA A 64 10.82 6.28 4.83
CA ALA A 64 10.04 5.63 3.78
C ALA A 64 10.62 5.96 2.38
N ASP A 65 10.75 4.93 1.55
CA ASP A 65 11.13 5.06 0.14
C ASP A 65 9.90 5.24 -0.76
N CYS A 66 8.69 5.21 -0.19
CA CYS A 66 7.50 5.69 -0.86
C CYS A 66 6.46 6.25 0.11
N ALA A 67 5.51 7.02 -0.42
CA ALA A 67 4.26 7.35 0.25
C ALA A 67 3.08 6.76 -0.53
N MET A 68 2.20 6.04 0.17
CA MET A 68 0.91 5.61 -0.35
C MET A 68 -0.11 6.75 -0.22
N THR A 69 -0.73 7.15 -1.33
CA THR A 69 -1.64 8.31 -1.34
C THR A 69 -2.90 8.07 -0.52
N ALA A 70 -3.54 9.15 -0.07
CA ALA A 70 -4.81 9.13 0.66
C ALA A 70 -6.05 8.68 -0.16
N SER A 71 -5.90 7.76 -1.11
CA SER A 71 -6.91 7.40 -2.12
C SER A 71 -7.55 6.02 -1.95
N TYR A 72 -7.21 5.28 -0.90
CA TYR A 72 -7.76 3.93 -0.60
C TYR A 72 -9.29 3.85 -0.77
N GLN A 73 -10.01 4.74 -0.09
CA GLN A 73 -11.48 4.88 -0.15
C GLN A 73 -11.96 6.02 -1.07
N ALA A 74 -11.05 6.80 -1.67
CA ALA A 74 -11.42 7.94 -2.52
C ALA A 74 -11.95 7.45 -3.86
N THR A 75 -13.26 7.25 -3.95
CA THR A 75 -13.95 6.68 -5.11
C THR A 75 -15.05 7.63 -5.58
N ILE A 76 -15.33 7.64 -6.89
CA ILE A 76 -16.41 8.45 -7.45
C ILE A 76 -17.74 8.09 -6.78
N SER A 77 -18.02 6.79 -6.60
CA SER A 77 -19.22 6.31 -5.93
C SER A 77 -19.31 6.74 -4.47
N GLY A 78 -18.20 6.71 -3.72
CA GLY A 78 -18.14 7.22 -2.34
C GLY A 78 -18.41 8.71 -2.27
N PHE A 79 -17.73 9.51 -3.10
CA PHE A 79 -17.93 10.96 -3.18
C PHE A 79 -19.36 11.33 -3.62
N SER A 80 -19.93 10.60 -4.58
CA SER A 80 -21.30 10.83 -5.05
C SER A 80 -22.34 10.63 -3.94
N ALA A 81 -22.13 9.67 -3.03
CA ALA A 81 -22.98 9.50 -1.84
C ALA A 81 -22.94 10.70 -0.88
N ARG A 82 -21.98 11.62 -1.05
CA ARG A 82 -21.86 12.91 -0.32
C ARG A 82 -22.28 14.11 -1.15
N GLY A 83 -22.90 13.91 -2.32
CA GLY A 83 -23.36 14.97 -3.21
C GLY A 83 -22.26 15.59 -4.07
N ILE A 84 -21.04 15.05 -4.05
CA ILE A 84 -19.92 15.53 -4.84
C ILE A 84 -20.04 14.97 -6.27
N GLN A 85 -19.95 15.86 -7.25
CA GLN A 85 -20.10 15.49 -8.65
C GLN A 85 -18.85 14.75 -9.15
N GLU A 86 -19.02 13.91 -10.18
CA GLU A 86 -17.95 13.05 -10.71
C GLU A 86 -16.67 13.83 -11.04
N GLN A 87 -16.80 14.98 -11.72
CA GLN A 87 -15.62 15.79 -12.07
C GLN A 87 -14.88 16.30 -10.84
N GLU A 88 -15.60 16.74 -9.81
CA GLU A 88 -15.01 17.20 -8.56
C GLU A 88 -14.37 16.04 -7.78
N ALA A 89 -15.02 14.87 -7.77
CA ALA A 89 -14.47 13.65 -7.19
C ALA A 89 -13.14 13.24 -7.85
N LEU A 90 -13.04 13.34 -9.18
CA LEU A 90 -11.81 13.08 -9.92
C LEU A 90 -10.69 14.06 -9.53
N GLU A 91 -10.99 15.35 -9.40
CA GLU A 91 -10.00 16.35 -8.97
C GLU A 91 -9.54 16.13 -7.53
N LEU A 92 -10.44 15.69 -6.65
CA LEU A 92 -10.09 15.26 -5.29
C LEU A 92 -9.15 14.04 -5.31
N ILE A 93 -9.46 13.02 -6.12
CA ILE A 93 -8.58 11.85 -6.30
C ILE A 93 -7.19 12.30 -6.77
N LYS A 94 -7.10 13.18 -7.78
CA LYS A 94 -5.82 13.75 -8.25
C LYS A 94 -5.08 14.48 -7.14
N LYS A 95 -5.80 15.27 -6.33
CA LYS A 95 -5.22 16.05 -5.22
C LYS A 95 -4.47 15.17 -4.21
N THR A 96 -4.91 13.93 -3.96
CA THR A 96 -4.18 12.99 -3.08
C THR A 96 -2.75 12.71 -3.57
N VAL A 97 -2.58 12.52 -4.88
CA VAL A 97 -1.27 12.31 -5.52
C VAL A 97 -0.46 13.59 -5.50
N LEU A 98 -1.08 14.73 -5.79
CA LEU A 98 -0.39 16.03 -5.81
C LEU A 98 0.19 16.39 -4.44
N LEU A 99 -0.53 16.10 -3.35
CA LEU A 99 -0.06 16.32 -1.98
C LEU A 99 1.14 15.43 -1.64
N ALA A 100 1.08 14.13 -1.96
CA ALA A 100 2.19 13.21 -1.75
C ALA A 100 3.43 13.58 -2.59
N ARG A 101 3.22 14.02 -3.84
CA ARG A 101 4.29 14.50 -4.72
C ARG A 101 4.95 15.75 -4.18
N ARG A 102 4.16 16.71 -3.68
CA ARG A 102 4.69 17.92 -3.04
C ARG A 102 5.57 17.54 -1.85
N ALA A 103 5.08 16.66 -0.96
CA ALA A 103 5.84 16.18 0.20
C ALA A 103 7.16 15.51 -0.21
N ARG A 104 7.12 14.63 -1.21
CA ARG A 104 8.31 13.98 -1.76
C ARG A 104 9.29 15.00 -2.33
N ASP A 105 8.81 15.89 -3.18
CA ASP A 105 9.66 16.82 -3.93
C ASP A 105 10.33 17.84 -2.99
N ASP A 106 9.63 18.29 -1.95
CA ASP A 106 10.18 19.19 -0.94
C ASP A 106 11.18 18.45 -0.02
N PHE A 107 10.86 17.25 0.46
CA PHE A 107 11.81 16.39 1.16
C PHE A 107 13.09 16.14 0.34
N TRP A 108 12.94 15.80 -0.95
CA TRP A 108 14.07 15.44 -1.81
C TRP A 108 14.99 16.62 -2.10
N LYS A 109 14.45 17.84 -2.24
CA LYS A 109 15.28 19.06 -2.39
C LYS A 109 16.18 19.28 -1.19
N GLU A 110 15.68 19.00 0.02
CA GLU A 110 16.40 19.20 1.29
C GLU A 110 17.39 18.05 1.59
N ASN A 111 17.17 16.85 1.02
CA ASN A 111 17.86 15.61 1.41
C ASN A 111 18.58 14.90 0.24
N THR A 112 19.11 15.68 -0.72
CA THR A 112 19.77 15.12 -1.93
C THR A 112 21.06 14.34 -1.68
N GLN A 113 21.67 14.45 -0.50
CA GLN A 113 22.92 13.77 -0.12
C GLN A 113 22.69 12.59 0.84
N THR A 114 21.62 11.83 0.64
CA THR A 114 21.31 10.66 1.46
C THR A 114 21.68 9.36 0.74
N ASN A 115 21.99 8.30 1.49
CA ASN A 115 22.11 6.93 0.96
C ASN A 115 20.74 6.28 0.73
N ARG A 116 19.74 7.09 0.35
CA ARG A 116 18.35 6.67 0.15
C ARG A 116 17.98 6.86 -1.31
N PRO A 117 17.14 5.98 -1.88
CA PRO A 117 16.59 6.22 -3.20
C PRO A 117 15.72 7.49 -3.17
N LYS A 118 15.53 8.12 -4.34
CA LYS A 118 14.49 9.13 -4.47
C LYS A 118 13.14 8.46 -4.16
N PRO A 119 12.38 8.93 -3.15
CA PRO A 119 11.16 8.24 -2.77
C PRO A 119 10.12 8.26 -3.90
N LEU A 120 9.23 7.28 -3.91
CA LEU A 120 8.14 7.15 -4.87
C LEU A 120 6.81 7.66 -4.29
N VAL A 121 5.91 8.08 -5.16
CA VAL A 121 4.50 8.29 -4.84
C VAL A 121 3.70 7.14 -5.40
N VAL A 122 3.13 6.33 -4.52
CA VAL A 122 2.37 5.14 -4.87
C VAL A 122 0.89 5.43 -4.69
N ALA A 123 0.12 5.34 -5.76
CA ALA A 123 -1.29 5.66 -5.70
C ALA A 123 -2.10 4.49 -5.14
N SER A 124 -2.65 4.65 -3.93
CA SER A 124 -3.48 3.67 -3.26
C SER A 124 -4.80 3.43 -4.00
N VAL A 125 -5.11 2.17 -4.28
CA VAL A 125 -6.36 1.70 -4.90
C VAL A 125 -6.91 0.57 -4.04
N GLY A 126 -7.78 0.94 -3.09
CA GLY A 126 -8.48 -0.02 -2.23
C GLY A 126 -9.55 -0.82 -2.98
N PRO A 127 -9.98 -1.97 -2.43
CA PRO A 127 -10.93 -2.87 -3.06
C PRO A 127 -12.34 -2.27 -3.12
N TYR A 128 -13.20 -2.87 -3.94
CA TYR A 128 -14.63 -2.60 -3.97
C TYR A 128 -15.27 -2.77 -2.59
N GLY A 129 -14.83 -3.76 -1.81
CA GLY A 129 -15.30 -4.00 -0.44
C GLY A 129 -15.12 -2.78 0.50
N ALA A 130 -14.03 -2.02 0.34
CA ALA A 130 -13.77 -0.85 1.18
C ALA A 130 -14.74 0.32 0.91
N TYR A 131 -15.35 0.35 -0.29
CA TYR A 131 -16.42 1.30 -0.61
C TYR A 131 -17.76 0.89 0.01
N LEU A 132 -18.04 -0.41 0.14
CA LEU A 132 -19.28 -0.89 0.77
C LEU A 132 -19.34 -0.54 2.27
N ALA A 133 -18.18 -0.35 2.90
CA ALA A 133 -18.05 0.07 4.30
C ALA A 133 -18.76 -0.89 5.29
N ASP A 134 -18.79 -2.17 4.95
CA ASP A 134 -19.41 -3.26 5.72
C ASP A 134 -18.40 -4.34 6.15
N GLY A 135 -17.10 -4.09 5.95
CA GLY A 135 -16.02 -5.05 6.25
C GLY A 135 -15.75 -6.05 5.12
N SER A 136 -16.42 -5.93 3.97
CA SER A 136 -16.23 -6.82 2.82
C SER A 136 -14.80 -6.84 2.28
N GLU A 137 -13.95 -5.85 2.57
CA GLU A 137 -12.52 -5.88 2.26
C GLU A 137 -11.74 -7.00 2.99
N TYR A 138 -12.34 -7.64 4.00
CA TYR A 138 -11.82 -8.80 4.73
C TYR A 138 -12.64 -10.09 4.51
N VAL A 139 -13.58 -10.08 3.56
CA VAL A 139 -14.43 -11.24 3.21
C VAL A 139 -14.40 -11.56 1.72
N GLY A 140 -14.45 -10.54 0.85
CA GLY A 140 -14.55 -10.71 -0.60
C GLY A 140 -15.94 -11.18 -1.06
N ASN A 141 -16.01 -11.84 -2.22
CA ASN A 141 -17.25 -12.42 -2.78
C ASN A 141 -18.45 -11.45 -2.86
N TYR A 142 -18.25 -10.24 -3.39
CA TYR A 142 -19.27 -9.18 -3.41
C TYR A 142 -20.52 -9.48 -4.27
N GLY A 143 -20.52 -10.55 -5.08
CA GLY A 143 -21.63 -10.90 -5.95
C GLY A 143 -21.83 -9.98 -7.16
N VAL A 144 -20.82 -9.17 -7.52
CA VAL A 144 -20.86 -8.23 -8.65
C VAL A 144 -20.14 -8.77 -9.88
N THR A 145 -20.44 -8.21 -11.05
CA THR A 145 -19.83 -8.63 -12.32
C THR A 145 -18.44 -8.01 -12.52
N ASP A 146 -17.62 -8.64 -13.37
CA ASP A 146 -16.32 -8.08 -13.80
C ASP A 146 -16.47 -6.68 -14.40
N LYS A 147 -17.57 -6.43 -15.14
CA LYS A 147 -17.87 -5.11 -15.70
C LYS A 147 -18.09 -4.07 -14.60
N THR A 148 -18.83 -4.43 -13.55
CA THR A 148 -19.07 -3.55 -12.39
C THR A 148 -17.77 -3.16 -11.70
N LEU A 149 -16.89 -4.14 -11.46
CA LEU A 149 -15.56 -3.89 -10.87
C LEU A 149 -14.70 -3.03 -11.79
N ALA A 150 -14.74 -3.30 -13.10
CA ALA A 150 -13.97 -2.56 -14.08
C ALA A 150 -14.40 -1.08 -14.13
N ASP A 151 -15.71 -0.83 -14.19
CA ASP A 151 -16.26 0.53 -14.23
C ASP A 151 -16.01 1.29 -12.92
N PHE A 152 -16.04 0.60 -11.78
CA PHE A 152 -15.74 1.18 -10.47
C PHE A 152 -14.29 1.68 -10.38
N HIS A 153 -13.31 0.91 -10.88
CA HIS A 153 -11.89 1.23 -10.73
C HIS A 153 -11.34 2.15 -11.83
N ARG A 154 -11.82 2.02 -13.07
CA ARG A 154 -11.19 2.63 -14.27
C ARG A 154 -10.95 4.13 -14.14
N SER A 155 -11.98 4.90 -13.82
CA SER A 155 -11.88 6.37 -13.77
C SER A 155 -10.96 6.85 -12.64
N ARG A 156 -11.00 6.17 -11.48
CA ARG A 156 -10.09 6.45 -10.37
C ARG A 156 -8.64 6.16 -10.75
N MET A 157 -8.36 5.01 -11.37
CA MET A 157 -7.02 4.66 -11.85
C MET A 157 -6.51 5.71 -12.85
N SER A 158 -7.36 6.12 -13.81
CA SER A 158 -7.00 7.16 -14.78
C SER A 158 -6.62 8.48 -14.10
N ALA A 159 -7.40 8.95 -13.13
CA ALA A 159 -7.11 10.18 -12.39
C ALA A 159 -5.78 10.10 -11.60
N LEU A 160 -5.54 8.97 -10.92
CA LEU A 160 -4.30 8.75 -10.16
C LEU A 160 -3.06 8.77 -11.08
N ILE A 161 -3.16 8.12 -12.24
CA ILE A 161 -2.09 8.09 -13.25
C ILE A 161 -1.87 9.48 -13.85
N GLU A 162 -2.93 10.18 -14.23
CA GLU A 162 -2.86 11.54 -14.81
C GLU A 162 -2.21 12.53 -13.84
N ALA A 163 -2.48 12.40 -12.53
CA ALA A 163 -1.85 13.22 -11.49
C ALA A 163 -0.35 12.93 -11.29
N GLY A 164 0.18 11.88 -11.93
CA GLY A 164 1.60 11.54 -11.96
C GLY A 164 2.07 10.65 -10.82
N ALA A 165 1.24 9.69 -10.39
CA ALA A 165 1.70 8.61 -9.52
C ALA A 165 2.81 7.77 -10.22
N ASP A 166 3.81 7.34 -9.46
CA ASP A 166 4.93 6.57 -10.00
C ASP A 166 4.51 5.12 -10.31
N LEU A 167 3.64 4.55 -9.48
CA LEU A 167 2.94 3.26 -9.67
C LEU A 167 1.62 3.23 -8.87
N LEU A 168 0.78 2.22 -9.11
CA LEU A 168 -0.43 1.96 -8.34
C LEU A 168 -0.21 0.89 -7.25
N ALA A 169 -0.88 1.03 -6.12
CA ALA A 169 -0.99 0.00 -5.08
C ALA A 169 -2.40 -0.58 -5.11
N PHE A 170 -2.58 -1.76 -5.73
CA PHE A 170 -3.79 -2.55 -5.51
C PHE A 170 -3.64 -3.23 -4.16
N GLU A 171 -4.30 -2.70 -3.13
CA GLU A 171 -4.04 -3.12 -1.75
C GLU A 171 -5.30 -3.56 -1.01
N THR A 172 -5.10 -4.43 -0.02
CA THR A 172 -6.17 -5.06 0.76
C THR A 172 -7.18 -5.79 -0.14
N ILE A 173 -6.76 -6.34 -1.28
CA ILE A 173 -7.67 -7.00 -2.21
C ILE A 173 -8.09 -8.35 -1.61
N PRO A 174 -9.38 -8.60 -1.28
CA PRO A 174 -9.81 -9.87 -0.72
C PRO A 174 -10.13 -10.91 -1.80
N SER A 175 -10.24 -10.48 -3.06
CA SER A 175 -10.82 -11.27 -4.14
C SER A 175 -9.92 -11.46 -5.35
N LEU A 176 -9.74 -12.71 -5.79
CA LEU A 176 -9.01 -13.05 -7.01
C LEU A 176 -9.76 -12.58 -8.27
N GLN A 177 -11.10 -12.54 -8.25
CA GLN A 177 -11.89 -11.97 -9.34
C GLN A 177 -11.51 -10.50 -9.55
N GLU A 178 -11.57 -9.71 -8.47
CA GLU A 178 -11.21 -8.29 -8.51
C GLU A 178 -9.75 -8.06 -8.92
N ALA A 179 -8.82 -8.83 -8.37
CA ALA A 179 -7.41 -8.76 -8.76
C ALA A 179 -7.19 -9.02 -10.26
N ARG A 180 -7.94 -9.96 -10.86
CA ARG A 180 -7.88 -10.23 -12.31
C ARG A 180 -8.45 -9.07 -13.12
N VAL A 181 -9.56 -8.47 -12.67
CA VAL A 181 -10.14 -7.29 -13.31
C VAL A 181 -9.16 -6.11 -13.28
N LEU A 182 -8.55 -5.83 -12.13
CA LEU A 182 -7.53 -4.77 -11.97
C LEU A 182 -6.33 -5.00 -12.90
N ASN A 183 -5.81 -6.23 -12.98
CA ASN A 183 -4.72 -6.56 -13.90
C ASN A 183 -5.11 -6.43 -15.38
N THR A 184 -6.37 -6.72 -15.76
CA THR A 184 -6.86 -6.47 -17.12
C THR A 184 -7.00 -4.98 -17.39
N LEU A 185 -7.57 -4.20 -16.47
CA LEU A 185 -7.68 -2.74 -16.57
C LEU A 185 -6.32 -2.06 -16.70
N LEU A 186 -5.31 -2.55 -15.98
CA LEU A 186 -3.96 -1.98 -16.00
C LEU A 186 -3.35 -1.96 -17.41
N ARG A 187 -3.78 -2.87 -18.30
CA ARG A 187 -3.36 -2.92 -19.72
C ARG A 187 -3.86 -1.74 -20.55
N GLU A 188 -4.91 -1.06 -20.10
CA GLU A 188 -5.37 0.21 -20.70
C GLU A 188 -4.33 1.34 -20.48
N PHE A 189 -3.38 1.15 -19.54
CA PHE A 189 -2.34 2.11 -19.17
C PHE A 189 -0.93 1.49 -19.32
N PRO A 190 -0.43 1.30 -20.54
CA PRO A 190 0.76 0.46 -20.82
C PRO A 190 2.07 0.91 -20.15
N GLU A 191 2.16 2.19 -19.75
CA GLU A 191 3.33 2.79 -19.09
C GLU A 191 3.18 2.83 -17.55
N THR A 192 2.16 2.14 -17.01
CA THR A 192 1.87 2.11 -15.58
C THR A 192 2.19 0.74 -15.01
N TYR A 193 2.92 0.75 -13.90
CA TYR A 193 3.16 -0.41 -13.07
C TYR A 193 2.24 -0.39 -11.85
N ALA A 194 2.00 -1.56 -11.27
CA ALA A 194 1.32 -1.68 -10.00
C ALA A 194 1.93 -2.80 -9.17
N TRP A 195 1.73 -2.74 -7.85
CA TRP A 195 1.77 -3.93 -7.03
C TRP A 195 0.39 -4.44 -6.69
N LEU A 196 0.33 -5.69 -6.22
CA LEU A 196 -0.88 -6.33 -5.76
C LEU A 196 -0.69 -6.95 -4.38
N SER A 197 -1.43 -6.46 -3.39
CA SER A 197 -1.42 -6.95 -2.03
C SER A 197 -2.80 -7.47 -1.63
N PHE A 198 -2.83 -8.67 -1.05
CA PHE A 198 -4.06 -9.35 -0.64
C PHE A 198 -4.33 -9.20 0.86
N SER A 199 -5.61 -9.08 1.22
CA SER A 199 -6.05 -9.35 2.60
C SER A 199 -6.20 -10.86 2.82
N LEU A 200 -5.91 -11.33 4.04
CA LEU A 200 -5.80 -12.76 4.34
C LEU A 200 -6.90 -13.26 5.29
N LYS A 201 -7.35 -14.48 5.03
CA LYS A 201 -8.11 -15.28 5.99
C LYS A 201 -7.16 -16.03 6.93
N ASN A 202 -6.06 -16.55 6.39
CA ASN A 202 -4.98 -17.23 7.12
C ASN A 202 -3.69 -17.19 6.29
N GLU A 203 -2.62 -17.79 6.79
CA GLU A 203 -1.29 -17.78 6.15
C GLU A 203 -1.25 -18.40 4.73
N LYS A 204 -2.30 -19.13 4.30
CA LYS A 204 -2.36 -19.82 2.98
C LYS A 204 -3.50 -19.38 2.08
N GLU A 205 -4.44 -18.57 2.60
CA GLU A 205 -5.67 -18.21 1.90
C GLU A 205 -5.94 -16.71 2.02
N ILE A 206 -6.31 -16.09 0.91
CA ILE A 206 -6.85 -14.72 0.92
C ILE A 206 -8.23 -14.71 1.60
N SER A 207 -8.74 -13.53 1.94
CA SER A 207 -10.01 -13.35 2.64
C SER A 207 -11.18 -14.15 2.05
N GLU A 208 -11.34 -14.20 0.72
CA GLU A 208 -12.42 -14.96 0.07
C GLU A 208 -12.24 -16.49 0.11
N GLY A 209 -11.11 -16.98 0.62
CA GLY A 209 -10.76 -18.40 0.74
C GLY A 209 -9.92 -18.95 -0.42
N MET A 210 -9.53 -18.12 -1.39
CA MET A 210 -8.65 -18.56 -2.47
C MET A 210 -7.22 -18.79 -1.97
N LYS A 211 -6.58 -19.89 -2.38
CA LYS A 211 -5.20 -20.21 -1.97
C LYS A 211 -4.20 -19.17 -2.51
N LEU A 212 -3.29 -18.72 -1.67
CA LEU A 212 -2.23 -17.76 -2.03
C LEU A 212 -1.35 -18.27 -3.18
N VAL A 213 -1.11 -19.58 -3.25
CA VAL A 213 -0.42 -20.24 -4.37
C VAL A 213 -1.07 -19.92 -5.71
N GLU A 214 -2.39 -19.98 -5.77
CA GLU A 214 -3.13 -19.75 -7.00
C GLU A 214 -3.15 -18.26 -7.35
N CYS A 215 -3.19 -17.38 -6.35
CA CYS A 215 -2.98 -15.95 -6.53
C CYS A 215 -1.59 -15.65 -7.11
N ALA A 216 -0.52 -16.18 -6.52
CA ALA A 216 0.85 -16.01 -7.01
C ALA A 216 0.99 -16.45 -8.49
N ARG A 217 0.50 -17.64 -8.81
CA ARG A 217 0.53 -18.20 -10.18
C ARG A 217 -0.28 -17.38 -11.17
N ALA A 218 -1.40 -16.79 -10.73
CA ALA A 218 -2.27 -15.99 -11.60
C ALA A 218 -1.57 -14.73 -12.14
N PHE A 219 -0.64 -14.16 -11.38
CA PHE A 219 0.01 -12.89 -11.73
C PHE A 219 1.50 -13.01 -12.07
N GLU A 220 2.13 -14.19 -11.94
CA GLU A 220 3.56 -14.40 -12.24
C GLU A 220 3.99 -13.83 -13.61
N LYS A 221 3.16 -14.03 -14.65
CA LYS A 221 3.45 -13.57 -16.02
C LYS A 221 2.99 -12.14 -16.33
N SER A 222 2.38 -11.44 -15.37
CA SER A 222 2.01 -10.04 -15.60
C SER A 222 3.27 -9.18 -15.58
N GLU A 223 3.49 -8.40 -16.63
CA GLU A 223 4.63 -7.47 -16.73
C GLU A 223 4.37 -6.17 -15.95
N GLN A 224 3.10 -5.76 -15.85
CA GLN A 224 2.72 -4.53 -15.16
C GLN A 224 2.49 -4.72 -13.65
N ILE A 225 2.12 -5.94 -13.20
CA ILE A 225 2.14 -6.29 -11.78
C ILE A 225 3.58 -6.66 -11.41
N VAL A 226 4.29 -5.73 -10.79
CA VAL A 226 5.74 -5.84 -10.57
C VAL A 226 6.10 -6.45 -9.22
N ALA A 227 5.18 -6.47 -8.27
CA ALA A 227 5.37 -7.09 -6.96
C ALA A 227 4.02 -7.60 -6.41
N ILE A 228 4.06 -8.61 -5.55
CA ILE A 228 2.88 -9.25 -4.96
C ILE A 228 3.09 -9.45 -3.46
N GLY A 229 2.03 -9.34 -2.66
CA GLY A 229 2.21 -9.45 -1.23
C GLY A 229 0.94 -9.48 -0.43
N ILE A 230 1.09 -9.09 0.83
CA ILE A 230 0.02 -9.09 1.83
C ILE A 230 0.10 -7.85 2.69
N ASN A 231 -1.06 -7.34 3.08
CA ASN A 231 -1.16 -6.20 3.98
C ASN A 231 -2.39 -6.30 4.85
N CYS A 232 -2.38 -5.50 5.93
CA CYS A 232 -3.47 -5.44 6.90
C CYS A 232 -3.87 -6.83 7.46
N ALA A 233 -2.88 -7.72 7.57
CA ALA A 233 -2.99 -9.03 8.20
C ALA A 233 -2.37 -9.00 9.61
N PRO A 234 -2.81 -9.90 10.52
CA PRO A 234 -2.14 -10.09 11.81
C PRO A 234 -0.68 -10.54 11.61
N VAL A 235 0.25 -10.00 12.39
CA VAL A 235 1.68 -10.33 12.31
C VAL A 235 1.97 -11.84 12.37
N THR A 236 1.15 -12.60 13.12
CA THR A 236 1.32 -14.04 13.33
C THR A 236 1.19 -14.89 12.06
N VAL A 237 0.51 -14.41 11.01
CA VAL A 237 0.34 -15.16 9.75
C VAL A 237 1.29 -14.69 8.64
N VAL A 238 2.01 -13.60 8.88
CA VAL A 238 2.80 -12.89 7.85
C VAL A 238 3.96 -13.75 7.33
N THR A 239 4.79 -14.30 8.23
CA THR A 239 5.98 -15.08 7.82
C THR A 239 5.61 -16.30 6.99
N GLY A 240 4.55 -17.02 7.39
CA GLY A 240 4.03 -18.17 6.62
C GLY A 240 3.53 -17.76 5.23
N ALA A 241 2.79 -16.66 5.13
CA ALA A 241 2.31 -16.14 3.85
C ALA A 241 3.44 -15.70 2.92
N ILE A 242 4.50 -15.08 3.45
CA ILE A 242 5.69 -14.71 2.69
C ILE A 242 6.35 -15.97 2.10
N GLN A 243 6.53 -17.02 2.89
CA GLN A 243 7.13 -18.27 2.43
C GLN A 243 6.29 -18.94 1.33
N GLU A 244 4.96 -18.95 1.49
CA GLU A 244 4.04 -19.50 0.49
C GLU A 244 4.11 -18.74 -0.83
N LEU A 245 4.13 -17.39 -0.79
CA LEU A 245 4.32 -16.57 -1.98
C LEU A 245 5.69 -16.78 -2.61
N ARG A 246 6.77 -16.82 -1.80
CA ARG A 246 8.15 -16.98 -2.28
C ARG A 246 8.37 -18.29 -3.01
N ALA A 247 7.72 -19.35 -2.57
CA ALA A 247 7.78 -20.64 -3.24
C ALA A 247 7.08 -20.65 -4.61
N ASN A 248 6.20 -19.69 -4.90
CA ASN A 248 5.28 -19.73 -6.04
C ASN A 248 5.35 -18.52 -6.98
N THR A 249 6.19 -17.51 -6.70
CA THR A 249 6.45 -16.39 -7.60
C THR A 249 7.92 -15.93 -7.53
N LYS A 250 8.43 -15.39 -8.64
CA LYS A 250 9.74 -14.71 -8.67
C LYS A 250 9.65 -13.22 -8.38
N LYS A 251 8.44 -12.66 -8.35
CA LYS A 251 8.22 -11.23 -8.08
C LYS A 251 8.67 -10.88 -6.65
N PRO A 252 9.18 -9.65 -6.42
CA PRO A 252 9.40 -9.12 -5.08
C PRO A 252 8.14 -9.28 -4.21
N ILE A 253 8.35 -9.69 -2.96
CA ILE A 253 7.27 -9.88 -2.00
C ILE A 253 7.11 -8.64 -1.13
N ILE A 254 5.85 -8.24 -0.96
CA ILE A 254 5.45 -7.04 -0.22
C ILE A 254 4.80 -7.45 1.08
N VAL A 255 5.15 -6.75 2.15
CA VAL A 255 4.56 -6.96 3.46
C VAL A 255 4.44 -5.65 4.22
N TYR A 256 3.23 -5.35 4.68
CA TYR A 256 2.97 -4.24 5.59
C TYR A 256 1.76 -4.61 6.46
N PRO A 257 1.97 -5.24 7.63
CA PRO A 257 0.89 -5.76 8.47
C PRO A 257 0.36 -4.68 9.42
N ASN A 258 -0.72 -5.01 10.15
CA ASN A 258 -1.18 -4.17 11.26
C ASN A 258 -0.19 -4.21 12.43
N SER A 259 -0.24 -3.24 13.35
CA SER A 259 0.68 -3.19 14.49
C SER A 259 0.54 -4.33 15.53
N GLY A 260 -0.44 -5.22 15.35
CA GLY A 260 -0.71 -6.38 16.22
C GLY A 260 -2.11 -6.40 16.81
N GLU A 261 -2.78 -5.24 16.89
CA GLU A 261 -4.17 -5.13 17.30
C GLU A 261 -5.13 -5.68 16.25
N THR A 262 -6.33 -6.08 16.69
CA THR A 262 -7.42 -6.54 15.84
C THR A 262 -8.51 -5.48 15.78
N TYR A 263 -8.96 -5.14 14.56
CA TYR A 263 -10.06 -4.22 14.35
C TYR A 263 -11.40 -4.95 14.51
N ASN A 264 -12.32 -4.37 15.28
CA ASN A 264 -13.71 -4.82 15.33
C ASN A 264 -14.56 -3.92 14.42
N PRO A 265 -15.10 -4.43 13.29
CA PRO A 265 -15.89 -3.64 12.37
C PRO A 265 -17.28 -3.27 12.93
N GLU A 266 -17.83 -4.03 13.89
CA GLU A 266 -19.13 -3.73 14.50
C GLU A 266 -19.05 -2.53 15.45
N THR A 267 -18.02 -2.47 16.28
CA THR A 267 -17.81 -1.39 17.25
C THR A 267 -16.93 -0.27 16.72
N LYS A 268 -16.30 -0.46 15.56
CA LYS A 268 -15.30 0.42 14.95
C LYS A 268 -14.11 0.73 15.87
N THR A 269 -13.73 -0.21 16.73
CA THR A 269 -12.65 -0.04 17.69
C THR A 269 -11.55 -1.08 17.53
N TRP A 270 -10.33 -0.69 17.88
CA TRP A 270 -9.17 -1.59 17.96
C TRP A 270 -9.11 -2.27 19.32
N HIS A 271 -8.80 -3.56 19.33
CA HIS A 271 -8.62 -4.36 20.54
C HIS A 271 -7.29 -5.11 20.52
N GLY A 272 -6.70 -5.32 21.70
CA GLY A 272 -5.45 -6.05 21.88
C GLY A 272 -4.32 -5.17 22.39
N HIS A 273 -3.10 -5.70 22.30
CA HIS A 273 -1.86 -4.99 22.62
C HIS A 273 -1.04 -4.82 21.35
N GLU A 274 -0.35 -3.69 21.25
CA GLU A 274 0.67 -3.45 20.23
C GLU A 274 1.73 -4.56 20.28
N GLN A 275 1.96 -5.21 19.14
CA GLN A 275 2.98 -6.24 18.96
C GLN A 275 4.16 -5.74 18.12
N CYS A 276 4.13 -4.45 17.73
CA CYS A 276 5.10 -3.81 16.85
C CYS A 276 6.23 -3.05 17.56
N ASN A 277 6.39 -3.19 18.88
CA ASN A 277 7.57 -2.71 19.62
C ASN A 277 8.92 -3.32 19.17
N ALA A 278 8.94 -4.11 18.09
CA ALA A 278 10.10 -4.78 17.53
C ALA A 278 9.94 -4.97 16.00
N LEU A 279 9.37 -3.98 15.29
CA LEU A 279 9.23 -4.05 13.82
C LEU A 279 10.59 -4.17 13.11
N ASP A 280 11.66 -3.67 13.71
CA ASP A 280 13.03 -3.87 13.26
C ASP A 280 13.42 -5.38 13.28
N ILE A 281 13.09 -6.13 14.33
CA ILE A 281 13.33 -7.57 14.43
C ILE A 281 12.45 -8.33 13.44
N GLN A 282 11.16 -7.99 13.38
CA GLN A 282 10.20 -8.64 12.48
C GLN A 282 10.55 -8.38 11.01
N SER A 283 11.03 -7.19 10.66
CA SER A 283 11.47 -6.86 9.30
C SER A 283 12.62 -7.75 8.82
N GLU A 284 13.53 -8.15 9.71
CA GLU A 284 14.59 -9.13 9.41
C GLU A 284 14.01 -10.51 9.15
N GLU A 285 13.11 -10.98 10.01
CA GLU A 285 12.43 -12.27 9.83
C GLU A 285 11.73 -12.33 8.47
N TRP A 286 10.99 -11.27 8.11
CA TRP A 286 10.29 -11.18 6.84
C TRP A 286 11.25 -11.11 5.65
N TYR A 287 12.35 -10.36 5.76
CA TYR A 287 13.37 -10.31 4.72
C TYR A 287 13.99 -11.69 4.45
N GLN A 288 14.35 -12.41 5.53
CA GLN A 288 14.89 -13.76 5.46
C GLN A 288 13.87 -14.76 4.89
N ALA A 289 12.58 -14.58 5.20
CA ALA A 289 11.50 -15.35 4.60
C ALA A 289 11.29 -15.05 3.09
N GLY A 290 11.73 -13.88 2.62
CA GLY A 290 11.73 -13.51 1.19
C GLY A 290 11.12 -12.15 0.86
N ALA A 291 10.63 -11.39 1.85
CA ALA A 291 10.11 -10.04 1.63
C ALA A 291 11.18 -9.08 1.13
N ARG A 292 10.77 -8.14 0.28
CA ARG A 292 11.64 -7.10 -0.30
C ARG A 292 11.03 -5.70 -0.21
N LEU A 293 9.72 -5.60 -0.07
CA LEU A 293 9.03 -4.34 0.21
C LEU A 293 8.43 -4.48 1.61
N ILE A 294 8.83 -3.63 2.55
CA ILE A 294 8.47 -3.75 3.97
C ILE A 294 7.99 -2.40 4.51
N GLY A 295 6.84 -2.36 5.17
CA GLY A 295 6.38 -1.20 5.94
C GLY A 295 5.27 -1.55 6.93
N GLY A 296 4.32 -0.64 7.13
CA GLY A 296 3.23 -0.80 8.10
C GLY A 296 1.84 -0.53 7.52
N CYS A 297 0.81 -1.20 8.05
CA CYS A 297 -0.61 -0.90 7.80
C CYS A 297 -1.19 -0.20 9.03
N CYS A 298 -2.43 -0.51 9.40
CA CYS A 298 -3.13 0.13 10.52
C CYS A 298 -2.29 0.18 11.79
N ARG A 299 -2.37 1.33 12.48
CA ARG A 299 -1.79 1.60 13.80
C ARG A 299 -0.26 1.67 13.85
N THR A 300 0.41 1.53 12.71
CA THR A 300 1.82 1.92 12.56
C THR A 300 1.97 3.43 12.37
N THR A 301 3.16 3.95 12.67
CA THR A 301 3.46 5.40 12.74
C THR A 301 4.85 5.68 12.14
N PRO A 302 5.25 6.94 11.91
CA PRO A 302 6.60 7.29 11.45
C PRO A 302 7.70 6.74 12.37
N TYR A 303 7.47 6.64 13.68
CA TYR A 303 8.42 6.03 14.63
C TYR A 303 8.80 4.60 14.21
N HIS A 304 7.80 3.79 13.86
CA HIS A 304 8.03 2.41 13.42
C HIS A 304 8.84 2.34 12.12
N ILE A 305 8.58 3.24 11.17
CA ILE A 305 9.31 3.30 9.91
C ILE A 305 10.76 3.75 10.13
N GLU A 306 10.99 4.64 11.09
CA GLU A 306 12.33 5.06 11.51
C GLU A 306 13.14 3.90 12.11
N GLU A 307 12.54 3.07 12.95
CA GLU A 307 13.20 1.87 13.50
C GLU A 307 13.66 0.92 12.39
N ILE A 308 12.80 0.63 11.42
CA ILE A 308 13.15 -0.22 10.26
C ILE A 308 14.22 0.48 9.40
N SER A 309 14.08 1.78 9.14
CA SER A 309 15.05 2.57 8.37
C SER A 309 16.45 2.53 8.99
N ASN A 310 16.57 2.76 10.29
CA ASN A 310 17.85 2.72 11.01
C ASN A 310 18.56 1.36 10.87
N LYS A 311 17.80 0.27 10.88
CA LYS A 311 18.35 -1.07 10.65
C LYS A 311 18.84 -1.28 9.20
N TRP A 312 18.01 -0.93 8.21
CA TRP A 312 18.23 -1.30 6.81
C TRP A 312 18.99 -0.28 5.97
N ARG A 313 19.20 0.93 6.51
CA ARG A 313 19.93 2.03 5.86
C ARG A 313 21.24 2.38 6.56
N SER A 314 21.54 1.75 7.71
CA SER A 314 22.84 1.87 8.37
C SER A 314 23.95 1.12 7.61
N SER A 315 25.17 1.64 7.69
CA SER A 315 26.34 1.12 6.97
C SER A 315 26.75 -0.30 7.37
N GLU A 316 26.36 -0.78 8.55
CA GLU A 316 26.75 -2.09 9.07
C GLU A 316 26.09 -3.26 8.32
N PHE A 317 24.89 -3.08 7.79
CA PHE A 317 24.18 -4.16 7.10
C PHE A 317 24.77 -4.46 5.71
N PHE A 318 25.31 -3.44 5.03
CA PHE A 318 25.95 -3.57 3.72
C PHE A 318 27.19 -4.50 3.75
N TYR A 319 28.02 -4.42 4.79
CA TYR A 319 29.24 -5.24 4.89
C TYR A 319 28.99 -6.69 5.31
N SER A 320 27.86 -6.99 5.96
CA SER A 320 27.54 -8.34 6.42
C SER A 320 27.11 -9.30 5.29
N ASN A 321 26.59 -8.75 4.19
CA ASN A 321 26.12 -9.51 3.04
C ASN A 321 27.18 -9.68 1.93
N GLU A 322 28.14 -8.76 1.80
CA GLU A 322 29.29 -8.96 0.91
C GLU A 322 30.23 -10.06 1.44
N ALA A 323 30.30 -10.26 2.76
CA ALA A 323 31.14 -11.29 3.36
C ALA A 323 30.58 -12.73 3.25
N LYS A 324 29.40 -12.92 2.64
CA LYS A 324 28.70 -14.22 2.52
C LYS A 324 28.43 -14.68 1.07
N GLN A 325 28.94 -13.96 0.06
CA GLN A 325 29.04 -14.46 -1.32
C GLN A 325 30.47 -14.94 -1.60
#